data_AF-A0A522VGV1-F1
#
_entry.id   AF-A0A522VGV1-F1
#
_cell.length_a   1.000
_cell.length_b   1.000
_cell.length_c   1.000
_cell.angle_alpha   90.00
_cell.angle_beta   90.00
_cell.angle_gamma   90.00
#
_symmetry.space_group_name_H-M   'P 1'
#
loop_
_entity.id
_entity.type
_entity.pdbx_description
1 polymer ?
#
loop_
_entity_poly.entity_id
_entity_poly.type
_entity_poly.pdbx_seq_one_letter_code
_entity_poly.pdbx_strand_id
1 'polypeptide(L)' 'MITNPLLEAKYNIQKQLDEAAQHDIAEYAINSRRIIEEIEKKYRVKFNYAFVKDSTKAGLP' A
#
# COMPACT_ATOMS: atom_id res chain seq x y z
N MET A 1 -24.82 5.11 -3.38
CA MET A 1 -23.39 4.80 -3.21
C MET A 1 -23.26 3.30 -3.17
N ILE A 2 -22.72 2.66 -4.21
CA ILE A 2 -22.28 1.28 -4.09
C ILE A 2 -20.95 1.37 -3.35
N THR A 3 -21.00 1.29 -2.02
CA THR A 3 -19.83 1.02 -1.19
C THR A 3 -19.35 -0.36 -1.61
N ASN A 4 -18.40 -0.42 -2.54
CA ASN A 4 -17.73 -1.66 -2.88
C ASN A 4 -17.10 -2.18 -1.58
N PRO A 5 -17.52 -3.34 -1.04
CA PRO A 5 -17.00 -3.84 0.24
C PRO A 5 -15.47 -3.99 0.22
N LEU A 6 -14.89 -4.22 -0.95
CA LEU A 6 -13.43 -4.25 -1.13
C LEU A 6 -12.80 -2.87 -0.96
N LEU A 7 -13.48 -1.81 -1.38
CA LEU A 7 -13.01 -0.44 -1.24
C LEU A 7 -13.06 -0.01 0.23
N GLU A 8 -14.14 -0.32 0.94
CA GLU A 8 -14.26 -0.04 2.37
C GLU A 8 -13.21 -0.81 3.19
N ALA A 9 -13.04 -2.11 2.92
CA ALA A 9 -12.01 -2.92 3.55
C ALA A 9 -10.60 -2.35 3.28
N LYS A 10 -10.33 -1.92 2.04
CA LYS A 10 -9.07 -1.27 1.68
C LYS A 10 -8.85 0.01 2.49
N TYR A 11 -9.84 0.90 2.56
CA TYR A 11 -9.73 2.14 3.33
C TYR A 11 -9.46 1.89 4.81
N ASN A 12 -10.16 0.93 5.41
CA ASN A 12 -9.97 0.59 6.83
C ASN A 12 -8.56 0.08 7.11
N ILE A 13 -8.01 -0.77 6.23
CA ILE A 13 -6.64 -1.27 6.36
C ILE A 13 -5.63 -0.13 6.18
N GLN A 14 -5.82 0.74 5.19
CA GLN A 14 -4.94 1.89 4.97
C GLN A 14 -4.92 2.82 6.19
N LYS A 15 -6.08 3.10 6.78
CA LYS A 15 -6.18 3.91 7.99
C LYS A 15 -5.46 3.28 9.18
N GLN A 16 -5.64 1.98 9.40
CA GLN A 16 -4.94 1.26 10.49
C GLN A 16 -3.42 1.29 10.32
N LEU A 17 -2.93 1.15 9.09
CA LEU A 17 -1.49 1.21 8.80
C LEU A 17 -0.92 2.61 9.00
N ASP A 18 -1.67 3.65 8.64
CA ASP A 18 -1.31 5.04 8.85
C ASP A 18 -1.26 5.41 10.33
N GLU A 19 -2.28 4.99 11.09
CA GLU A 19 -2.32 5.16 12.55
C GLU A 19 -1.18 4.42 13.26
N ALA A 20 -0.88 3.18 12.84
CA ALA A 20 0.23 2.40 13.37
C ALA A 20 1.60 3.02 13.05
N ALA A 21 1.70 3.71 11.91
CA ALA A 21 2.89 4.44 11.50
C ALA A 21 2.97 5.84 12.12
N GLN A 22 2.01 6.25 12.97
CA GLN A 22 1.91 7.61 13.51
C GLN A 22 1.97 8.69 12.42
N HIS A 23 1.36 8.41 11.26
CA HIS A 23 1.39 9.26 10.06
C HIS A 23 2.78 9.47 9.44
N ASP A 24 3.77 8.65 9.78
CA ASP A 24 5.07 8.61 9.12
C ASP A 24 4.99 7.77 7.83
N ILE A 25 5.25 8.41 6.70
CA ILE A 25 5.13 7.78 5.38
C ILE A 25 6.20 6.70 5.14
N ALA A 26 7.39 6.84 5.72
CA ALA A 26 8.47 5.86 5.60
C ALA A 26 8.11 4.60 6.40
N GLU A 27 7.63 4.78 7.63
CA GLU A 27 7.18 3.69 8.49
C GLU A 27 5.96 2.98 7.89
N TYR A 28 5.00 3.73 7.33
CA TYR A 28 3.86 3.19 6.59
C TYR A 28 4.30 2.30 5.42
N ALA A 29 5.31 2.73 4.65
CA ALA A 29 5.83 1.97 3.52
C ALA A 29 6.52 0.66 3.98
N ILE A 30 7.27 0.71 5.08
CA ILE A 30 7.90 -0.48 5.69
C ILE A 30 6.84 -1.47 6.16
N ASN A 31 5.83 -1.00 6.89
CA ASN A 31 4.74 -1.82 7.41
C ASN A 31 3.93 -2.46 6.28
N SER A 32 3.61 -1.69 5.25
CA SER A 32 2.93 -2.18 4.05
C SER A 32 3.74 -3.27 3.35
N ARG A 33 5.05 -3.06 3.17
CA ARG A 33 5.93 -4.05 2.55
C ARG A 33 5.98 -5.36 3.35
N ARG A 34 6.06 -5.27 4.68
CA ARG A 34 6.08 -6.45 5.57
C ARG A 34 4.83 -7.32 5.40
N ILE A 35 3.65 -6.70 5.35
CA ILE A 35 2.39 -7.42 5.13
C ILE A 35 2.41 -8.16 3.80
N ILE A 36 2.90 -7.51 2.74
CA ILE A 36 2.94 -8.15 1.44
C ILE A 36 3.92 -9.33 1.43
N GLU A 37 5.11 -9.19 2.04
CA GLU A 37 6.07 -10.29 2.16
C GLU A 37 5.49 -11.49 2.95
N GLU A 38 4.69 -11.23 3.98
CA GLU A 38 3.99 -12.30 4.72
C GLU A 38 2.93 -13.00 3.86
N ILE A 39 2.18 -12.26 3.04
CA ILE A 39 1.20 -12.81 2.09
C ILE A 39 1.90 -13.65 1.03
N GLU A 40 2.97 -13.14 0.43
CA GLU A 40 3.78 -13.86 -0.56
C GLU A 40 4.25 -15.21 -0.02
N LYS A 41 4.79 -15.21 1.20
CA LYS A 41 5.23 -16.44 1.90
C LYS A 41 4.05 -17.38 2.17
N LYS A 42 2.94 -16.86 2.70
CA LYS A 42 1.77 -17.64 3.10
C LYS A 42 1.10 -18.35 1.92
N TYR A 43 0.96 -17.65 0.80
CA TYR A 43 0.27 -18.16 -0.39
C TYR A 43 1.22 -18.70 -1.46
N ARG A 44 2.54 -18.63 -1.23
CA ARG A 44 3.59 -19.03 -2.19
C ARG A 44 3.43 -18.32 -3.55
N VAL A 45 3.03 -17.06 -3.50
CA VAL A 45 2.90 -16.16 -4.66
C VAL A 45 3.99 -15.11 -4.62
N LYS A 46 4.31 -14.53 -5.77
CA LYS A 46 5.22 -13.39 -5.86
C LYS A 46 4.56 -12.28 -6.67
N PHE A 47 4.40 -11.11 -6.08
CA PHE A 47 3.86 -9.95 -6.76
C PHE A 47 4.97 -9.31 -7.61
N ASN A 48 4.65 -9.01 -8.86
CA ASN A 48 5.54 -8.28 -9.75
C ASN A 48 5.23 -6.79 -9.62
N TYR A 49 6.16 -6.03 -9.05
CA TYR A 49 6.04 -4.59 -8.95
C TYR A 49 6.61 -3.95 -10.21
N ALA A 50 5.83 -3.11 -10.88
CA ALA A 50 6.36 -2.22 -11.89
C ALA A 50 7.22 -1.16 -11.19
N PHE A 51 8.51 -1.10 -11.51
CA PHE A 51 9.33 0.03 -11.09
C PHE A 51 8.83 1.27 -11.84
N VAL A 52 8.34 2.26 -11.09
CA VAL A 52 8.09 3.59 -11.65
C VAL A 52 9.45 4.15 -12.03
N LYS A 53 9.81 4.03 -13.32
CA LYS A 53 11.00 4.66 -13.88
C LYS A 53 10.70 6.17 -13.90
N ASP A 54 11.48 6.94 -13.13
CA ASP A 54 11.47 8.40 -13.02
C ASP A 54 10.62 9.12 -14.08
N SER A 55 9.37 9.45 -13.73
CA SER A 55 8.66 10.58 -14.35
C SER A 55 8.97 11.84 -13.57
N THR A 56 10.26 12.17 -13.43
CA THR A 56 10.65 13.56 -13.19
C THR A 56 10.19 14.34 -14.42
N LYS A 57 9.36 15.37 -14.19
CA LYS A 57 8.69 16.24 -15.18
C LYS A 57 7.28 15.80 -15.60
N ALA A 58 6.33 15.91 -14.68
CA ALA A 58 5.04 16.49 -15.02
C ALA A 58 4.83 17.68 -14.08
N GLY A 59 5.02 18.90 -14.63
CA GLY A 59 4.63 20.12 -13.95
C GLY A 59 3.15 20.03 -13.59
N LEU A 60 2.84 20.24 -12.32
CA LEU A 60 1.50 20.60 -11.90
C LEU A 60 1.31 22.10 -12.21
N PRO A 61 0.12 22.52 -12.68
CA PRO A 61 -0.21 23.92 -12.90
C PRO A 61 -0.15 24.75 -11.61
#